data_AF-A0A951M243-F1
#
_entry.id   AF-A0A951M243-F1
#
_cell.length_a   1.000
_cell.length_b   1.000
_cell.length_c   1.000
_cell.angle_alpha   90.00
_cell.angle_beta   90.00
_cell.angle_gamma   90.00
#
_symmetry.space_group_name_H-M   'P 1'
#
loop_
_entity.id
_entity.type
_entity.pdbx_description
1 polymer ?
#
loop_
_entity_poly.entity_id
_entity_poly.type
_entity_poly.pdbx_seq_one_letter_code
_entity_poly.pdbx_strand_id
1 'polypeptide(L)'
;MKALTLILLLCSALFFIGCSKTEENANTGNANNSNAKPAATTKAAEPASTASTGAATNIGVAECDEYFAKMDKCMENPNVPEAVKASYRSSMETSRKAWKNASMTPEGKASLATTCKTALDSAKSFFATCK
;
A
#
# COMPACT_ATOMS: atom_id res chain seq x y z
N MET A 1 17.62 32.81 -3.15
CA MET A 1 17.67 32.47 -1.71
C MET A 1 16.59 33.16 -0.88
N LYS A 2 16.28 34.45 -1.03
CA LYS A 2 15.18 35.12 -0.28
C LYS A 2 13.75 34.65 -0.62
N ALA A 3 13.51 34.18 -1.85
CA ALA A 3 12.20 33.66 -2.26
C ALA A 3 11.90 32.25 -1.71
N LEU A 4 12.93 31.47 -1.36
CA LEU A 4 12.79 30.11 -0.87
C LEU A 4 12.34 30.07 0.61
N THR A 5 12.75 31.05 1.40
CA THR A 5 12.34 31.23 2.80
C THR A 5 10.89 31.69 2.96
N LEU A 6 10.32 32.36 1.95
CA LEU A 6 8.95 32.90 2.00
C LEU A 6 7.88 31.83 1.70
N ILE A 7 8.22 30.79 0.93
CA ILE A 7 7.32 29.67 0.60
C ILE A 7 7.25 28.64 1.74
N LEU A 8 8.34 28.43 2.50
CA LEU A 8 8.38 27.50 3.64
C LEU A 8 7.53 27.98 4.84
N LEU A 9 7.45 29.30 5.04
CA LEU A 9 6.64 29.92 6.10
C LEU A 9 5.13 29.90 5.81
N LEU A 10 4.72 29.86 4.53
CA LEU A 10 3.31 29.87 4.15
C LEU A 10 2.62 28.49 4.28
N CYS A 11 3.36 27.38 4.17
CA CYS A 11 2.80 26.02 4.27
C CYS A 11 2.54 25.57 5.72
N SER A 12 3.13 26.24 6.72
CA SER A 12 3.05 25.81 8.13
C SER A 12 1.75 26.22 8.83
N ALA A 13 0.90 27.03 8.20
CA ALA A 13 -0.34 27.55 8.78
C ALA A 13 -1.63 26.83 8.32
N LEU A 14 -1.55 25.87 7.37
CA LEU A 14 -2.72 25.20 6.80
C LEU A 14 -2.97 23.78 7.33
N PHE A 15 -2.16 23.29 8.27
CA PHE A 15 -2.29 21.93 8.83
C PHE A 15 -2.97 21.86 10.21
N PHE A 16 -3.51 22.97 10.73
CA PHE A 16 -4.23 23.01 12.02
C PHE A 16 -5.68 23.50 11.89
N ILE A 17 -6.42 22.99 10.91
CA ILE A 17 -7.88 23.09 10.91
C ILE A 17 -8.47 21.68 10.74
N GLY A 18 -8.92 21.13 11.87
CA GLY A 18 -10.21 20.45 11.92
C GLY A 18 -10.25 18.92 11.80
N CYS A 19 -9.75 18.21 12.82
CA CYS A 19 -10.38 16.95 13.22
C CYS A 19 -10.50 16.93 14.75
N SER A 20 -11.61 17.46 15.28
CA SER A 20 -12.30 17.04 16.52
C SER A 20 -13.39 18.04 16.94
N LYS A 21 -14.56 17.47 17.33
CA LYS A 21 -15.61 17.99 18.23
C LYS A 21 -16.83 18.69 17.57
N THR A 22 -18.12 18.52 17.91
CA THR A 22 -19.03 17.51 18.52
C THR A 22 -20.37 18.28 18.78
N GLU A 23 -21.50 17.78 18.23
CA GLU A 23 -22.97 17.96 18.53
C GLU A 23 -23.70 19.32 18.35
N GLU A 24 -24.81 19.33 17.58
CA GLU A 24 -26.12 19.88 18.00
C GLU A 24 -27.29 19.23 17.20
N ASN A 25 -28.39 19.07 17.92
CA ASN A 25 -29.65 18.40 17.61
C ASN A 25 -30.55 19.24 16.68
N ALA A 26 -31.18 18.61 15.68
CA ALA A 26 -32.43 19.10 15.11
C ALA A 26 -33.34 17.92 14.74
N ASN A 27 -34.33 17.70 15.61
CA ASN A 27 -35.51 16.91 15.35
C ASN A 27 -36.38 17.63 14.30
N THR A 28 -36.58 17.00 13.14
CA THR A 28 -37.81 17.15 12.34
C THR A 28 -38.12 15.81 11.70
N GLY A 29 -39.17 15.16 12.19
CA GLY A 29 -39.62 13.87 11.69
C GLY A 29 -40.33 13.94 10.33
N ASN A 30 -40.32 12.82 9.62
CA ASN A 30 -41.52 12.29 9.00
C ASN A 30 -41.38 10.77 8.81
N ALA A 31 -42.46 10.07 9.11
CA ALA A 31 -42.57 8.62 9.18
C ALA A 31 -42.84 7.99 7.80
N ASN A 32 -42.26 6.81 7.53
CA ASN A 32 -42.95 5.69 6.88
C ASN A 32 -42.10 4.41 7.05
N ASN A 33 -42.37 3.61 8.08
CA ASN A 33 -43.21 2.41 8.06
C ASN A 33 -42.58 1.17 7.40
N SER A 34 -42.26 0.22 8.30
CA SER A 34 -42.36 -1.24 8.18
C SER A 34 -41.43 -2.06 7.29
N ASN A 35 -40.65 -2.86 8.03
CA ASN A 35 -40.71 -4.34 8.01
C ASN A 35 -39.89 -5.07 6.93
N ALA A 36 -38.77 -5.68 7.35
CA ALA A 36 -38.54 -7.13 7.15
C ALA A 36 -37.20 -7.60 7.76
N LYS A 37 -37.32 -8.34 8.87
CA LYS A 37 -36.70 -9.64 9.21
C LYS A 37 -35.21 -9.92 8.84
N PRO A 38 -34.39 -10.37 9.82
CA PRO A 38 -33.01 -10.81 9.57
C PRO A 38 -32.99 -12.15 8.83
N ALA A 39 -32.19 -12.23 7.78
CA ALA A 39 -31.83 -13.49 7.14
C ALA A 39 -30.31 -13.65 7.23
N ALA A 40 -29.92 -14.54 8.14
CA ALA A 40 -28.60 -15.14 8.17
C ALA A 40 -28.37 -15.92 6.87
N THR A 41 -27.28 -15.60 6.17
CA THR A 41 -26.73 -16.41 5.09
C THR A 41 -25.36 -16.89 5.51
N THR A 42 -25.35 -18.15 5.96
CA THR A 42 -24.34 -19.18 5.74
C THR A 42 -22.94 -18.69 5.38
N LYS A 43 -22.06 -18.63 6.39
CA LYS A 43 -20.61 -18.61 6.22
C LYS A 43 -20.18 -19.92 5.56
N ALA A 44 -20.04 -19.92 4.25
CA ALA A 44 -19.36 -20.97 3.52
C ALA A 44 -17.89 -20.99 3.95
N ALA A 45 -17.41 -22.16 4.34
CA ALA A 45 -16.02 -22.39 4.67
C ALA A 45 -15.14 -22.13 3.43
N GLU A 46 -14.31 -21.10 3.53
CA GLU A 46 -13.20 -20.87 2.62
C GLU A 46 -12.19 -22.03 2.79
N PRO A 47 -11.70 -22.67 1.71
CA PRO A 47 -10.61 -23.62 1.85
C PRO A 47 -9.39 -22.87 2.36
N ALA A 48 -8.90 -23.28 3.53
CA ALA A 48 -7.63 -22.84 4.08
C ALA A 48 -6.54 -23.02 3.02
N SER A 49 -6.07 -21.89 2.48
CA SER A 49 -4.98 -21.86 1.51
C SER A 49 -3.73 -22.40 2.19
N THR A 50 -3.30 -23.59 1.76
CA THR A 50 -2.07 -24.25 2.19
C THR A 50 -0.90 -23.34 1.79
N ALA A 51 -0.40 -22.56 2.74
CA ALA A 51 0.80 -21.76 2.56
C ALA A 51 2.01 -22.70 2.42
N SER A 52 2.32 -23.07 1.18
CA SER A 52 3.60 -23.67 0.81
C SER A 52 4.73 -22.72 1.20
N THR A 53 5.74 -23.24 1.88
CA THR A 53 6.92 -22.51 2.41
C THR A 53 7.80 -21.86 1.31
N GLY A 54 7.40 -21.90 0.03
CA GLY A 54 7.91 -21.01 -1.04
C GLY A 54 7.20 -19.65 -1.13
N ALA A 55 6.18 -19.39 -0.32
CA ALA A 55 5.33 -18.20 -0.35
C ALA A 55 5.85 -17.02 0.51
N ALA A 56 6.99 -17.18 1.18
CA ALA A 56 7.55 -16.14 2.06
C ALA A 56 8.14 -14.95 1.30
N THR A 57 8.57 -15.15 0.05
CA THR A 57 9.12 -14.08 -0.80
C THR A 57 8.15 -13.60 -1.88
N ASN A 58 7.22 -14.45 -2.33
CA ASN A 58 6.24 -14.10 -3.34
C ASN A 58 4.97 -13.52 -2.72
N ILE A 59 4.58 -12.34 -3.17
CA ILE A 59 3.33 -11.64 -2.84
C ILE A 59 2.14 -12.34 -3.52
N GLY A 60 2.35 -13.02 -4.65
CA GLY A 60 1.29 -13.70 -5.39
C GLY A 60 0.56 -12.77 -6.35
N VAL A 61 1.23 -11.71 -6.78
CA VAL A 61 0.86 -10.81 -7.87
C VAL A 61 2.11 -10.69 -8.74
N ALA A 62 2.01 -11.17 -9.99
CA ALA A 62 3.18 -11.38 -10.84
C ALA A 62 4.01 -10.11 -11.04
N GLU A 63 3.35 -8.97 -11.22
CA GLU A 63 3.99 -7.66 -11.41
C GLU A 63 4.72 -7.19 -10.13
N CYS A 64 4.19 -7.51 -8.96
CA CYS A 64 4.85 -7.21 -7.69
C CYS A 64 6.06 -8.11 -7.48
N ASP A 65 5.93 -9.40 -7.77
CA ASP A 65 7.01 -10.37 -7.63
C ASP A 65 8.17 -10.05 -8.58
N GLU A 66 7.86 -9.62 -9.81
CA GLU A 66 8.84 -9.11 -10.77
C GLU A 66 9.56 -7.84 -10.28
N TYR A 67 8.84 -6.91 -9.66
CA TYR A 67 9.44 -5.70 -9.07
C TYR A 67 10.49 -6.04 -8.03
N PHE A 68 10.15 -6.86 -7.04
CA PHE A 68 11.10 -7.24 -5.99
C PHE A 68 12.27 -8.05 -6.55
N ALA A 69 12.03 -8.96 -7.49
CA ALA A 69 13.11 -9.73 -8.11
C ALA A 69 14.14 -8.82 -8.82
N LYS A 70 13.68 -7.82 -9.59
CA LYS A 70 14.60 -6.87 -10.26
C LYS A 70 15.35 -6.00 -9.26
N MET A 71 14.69 -5.61 -8.18
CA MET A 71 15.27 -4.78 -7.14
C MET A 71 16.30 -5.54 -6.31
N ASP A 72 16.00 -6.75 -5.89
CA ASP A 72 16.93 -7.62 -5.16
C ASP A 72 18.16 -7.91 -6.04
N LYS A 73 17.96 -8.21 -7.34
CA LYS A 73 19.07 -8.36 -8.30
C LYS A 73 19.90 -7.09 -8.47
N CYS A 74 19.28 -5.91 -8.45
CA CYS A 74 20.02 -4.65 -8.46
C CYS A 74 20.90 -4.51 -7.20
N MET A 75 20.37 -4.86 -6.03
CA MET A 75 21.10 -4.77 -4.76
C MET A 75 22.25 -5.79 -4.66
N GLU A 76 22.29 -6.82 -5.50
CA GLU A 76 23.43 -7.73 -5.61
C GLU A 76 24.60 -7.11 -6.38
N ASN A 77 24.36 -6.08 -7.21
CA ASN A 77 25.41 -5.46 -8.02
C ASN A 77 26.47 -4.78 -7.13
N PRO A 78 27.78 -5.03 -7.35
CA PRO A 78 28.86 -4.39 -6.59
C PRO A 78 28.92 -2.86 -6.76
N ASN A 79 28.36 -2.31 -7.84
CA ASN A 79 28.31 -0.86 -8.12
C ASN A 79 27.33 -0.12 -7.19
N VAL A 80 26.42 -0.83 -6.52
CA VAL A 80 25.50 -0.21 -5.57
C VAL A 80 26.21 -0.10 -4.20
N PRO A 81 26.27 1.09 -3.57
CA PRO A 81 26.87 1.24 -2.25
C PRO A 81 26.10 0.48 -1.16
N GLU A 82 26.80 -0.15 -0.20
CA GLU A 82 26.14 -0.93 0.88
C GLU A 82 25.19 -0.07 1.73
N ALA A 83 25.48 1.21 1.95
CA ALA A 83 24.56 2.11 2.66
C ALA A 83 23.19 2.23 1.95
N VAL A 84 23.19 2.22 0.61
CA VAL A 84 21.97 2.22 -0.20
C VAL A 84 21.27 0.87 -0.08
N LYS A 85 22.02 -0.24 -0.17
CA LYS A 85 21.48 -1.60 -0.03
C LYS A 85 20.80 -1.81 1.32
N ALA A 86 21.43 -1.39 2.42
CA ALA A 86 20.89 -1.55 3.77
C ALA A 86 19.56 -0.79 3.96
N SER A 87 19.53 0.49 3.58
CA SER A 87 18.31 1.31 3.62
C SER A 87 17.19 0.73 2.75
N TYR A 88 17.58 0.23 1.57
CA TYR A 88 16.64 -0.35 0.62
C TYR A 88 16.05 -1.68 1.09
N ARG A 89 16.86 -2.60 1.64
CA ARG A 89 16.40 -3.89 2.18
C ARG A 89 15.31 -3.70 3.24
N SER A 90 15.51 -2.79 4.20
CA SER A 90 14.53 -2.49 5.26
C SER A 90 13.22 -1.96 4.67
N SER A 91 13.32 -1.06 3.69
CA SER A 91 12.15 -0.49 3.02
C SER A 91 11.38 -1.56 2.25
N MET A 92 12.09 -2.44 1.55
CA MET A 92 11.47 -3.52 0.77
C MET A 92 10.86 -4.62 1.62
N GLU A 93 11.45 -4.95 2.77
CA GLU A 93 10.83 -5.90 3.69
C GLU A 93 9.48 -5.39 4.19
N THR A 94 9.39 -4.10 4.50
CA THR A 94 8.14 -3.45 4.90
C THR A 94 7.11 -3.50 3.76
N SER A 95 7.52 -3.15 2.54
CA SER A 95 6.64 -3.23 1.36
C SER A 95 6.16 -4.65 1.08
N ARG A 96 7.05 -5.66 1.15
CA ARG A 96 6.66 -7.08 0.96
C ARG A 96 5.61 -7.50 1.98
N LYS A 97 5.79 -7.16 3.26
CA LYS A 97 4.80 -7.49 4.31
C LYS A 97 3.45 -6.82 4.05
N ALA A 98 3.45 -5.53 3.72
CA ALA A 98 2.23 -4.79 3.42
C ALA A 98 1.50 -5.35 2.20
N TRP A 99 2.22 -5.61 1.11
CA TRP A 99 1.63 -6.11 -0.13
C TRP A 99 1.21 -7.58 -0.01
N LYS A 100 1.92 -8.39 0.79
CA LYS A 100 1.51 -9.76 1.11
C LYS A 100 0.18 -9.78 1.87
N ASN A 101 -0.03 -8.86 2.80
CA ASN A 101 -1.31 -8.76 3.51
C ASN A 101 -2.43 -8.30 2.57
N ALA A 102 -2.18 -7.31 1.71
CA ALA A 102 -3.16 -6.87 0.73
C ALA A 102 -3.49 -7.95 -0.32
N SER A 103 -2.52 -8.78 -0.69
CA SER A 103 -2.73 -9.89 -1.64
C SER A 103 -3.54 -11.06 -1.06
N MET A 104 -3.90 -11.04 0.22
CA MET A 104 -4.79 -12.05 0.80
C MET A 104 -6.22 -11.97 0.25
N THR A 105 -6.61 -10.84 -0.36
CA THR A 105 -7.93 -10.65 -0.95
C THR A 105 -7.85 -10.48 -2.48
N PRO A 106 -8.87 -10.92 -3.26
CA PRO A 106 -8.88 -10.71 -4.71
C PRO A 106 -8.85 -9.23 -5.12
N GLU A 107 -9.58 -8.37 -4.41
CA GLU A 107 -9.60 -6.92 -4.65
C GLU A 107 -8.22 -6.29 -4.39
N GLY A 108 -7.57 -6.67 -3.29
CA GLY A 108 -6.22 -6.20 -2.98
C GLY A 108 -5.18 -6.68 -3.99
N LYS A 109 -5.28 -7.90 -4.52
CA LYS A 109 -4.43 -8.36 -5.64
C LYS A 109 -4.62 -7.51 -6.90
N ALA A 110 -5.86 -7.20 -7.26
CA ALA A 110 -6.16 -6.39 -8.44
C ALA A 110 -5.61 -4.96 -8.32
N SER A 111 -5.76 -4.34 -7.14
CA SER A 111 -5.16 -3.03 -6.83
C SER A 111 -3.64 -3.09 -6.91
N LEU A 112 -3.02 -4.11 -6.27
CA LEU A 112 -1.58 -4.31 -6.28
C LEU A 112 -1.00 -4.49 -7.69
N ALA A 113 -1.67 -5.18 -8.60
CA ALA A 113 -1.18 -5.34 -9.97
C ALA A 113 -0.94 -3.98 -10.64
N THR A 114 -1.86 -3.03 -10.45
CA THR A 114 -1.71 -1.66 -10.97
C THR A 114 -0.60 -0.90 -10.24
N THR A 115 -0.59 -0.94 -8.91
CA THR A 115 0.45 -0.27 -8.09
C THR A 115 1.85 -0.77 -8.43
N CYS A 116 2.03 -2.08 -8.52
CA CYS A 116 3.32 -2.71 -8.81
C CYS A 116 3.79 -2.44 -10.24
N LYS A 117 2.86 -2.36 -11.19
CA LYS A 117 3.18 -1.92 -12.56
C LYS A 117 3.69 -0.48 -12.59
N THR A 118 3.02 0.44 -11.89
CA THR A 118 3.50 1.83 -11.75
C THR A 118 4.85 1.90 -11.04
N ALA A 119 5.07 1.07 -10.01
CA ALA A 119 6.34 1.00 -9.30
C ALA A 119 7.47 0.47 -10.19
N LEU A 120 7.21 -0.59 -10.98
CA LEU A 120 8.13 -1.10 -12.00
C LEU A 120 8.51 -0.02 -13.01
N ASP A 121 7.52 0.69 -13.53
CA ASP A 121 7.72 1.74 -14.52
C ASP A 121 8.56 2.89 -13.95
N SER A 122 8.27 3.30 -12.71
CA SER A 122 9.02 4.35 -12.00
C SER A 122 10.45 3.90 -11.65
N ALA A 123 10.64 2.61 -11.41
CA ALA A 123 11.94 2.03 -11.09
C ALA A 123 12.82 1.76 -12.32
N LYS A 124 12.32 1.89 -13.55
CA LYS A 124 13.12 1.63 -14.77
C LYS A 124 14.43 2.40 -14.80
N SER A 125 14.40 3.69 -14.44
CA SER A 125 15.60 4.53 -14.39
C SER A 125 16.57 4.08 -13.31
N PHE A 126 16.05 3.62 -12.18
CA PHE A 126 16.87 3.03 -11.12
C PHE A 126 17.54 1.73 -11.59
N PHE A 127 16.78 0.83 -12.22
CA PHE A 127 17.34 -0.40 -12.81
C PHE A 127 18.40 -0.16 -13.88
N ALA A 128 18.37 0.99 -14.56
CA ALA A 128 19.43 1.36 -15.49
C ALA A 128 20.76 1.68 -14.78
N THR A 129 20.72 2.21 -13.55
CA THR A 129 21.92 2.46 -12.72
C THR A 129 22.48 1.21 -12.07
N CYS A 130 21.71 0.11 -12.09
CA CYS A 130 22.10 -1.19 -11.53
C CYS A 130 22.85 -2.09 -12.51
N LYS A 131 23.29 -1.55 -13.65
CA LYS A 131 24.09 -2.28 -14.65
C LYS A 131 25.58 -2.24 -14.34
#